data_AF-A0A183F6N7-F1
#
_entry.id   AF-A0A183F6N7-F1
#
_cell.length_a   1.000
_cell.length_b   1.000
_cell.length_c   1.000
_cell.angle_alpha   90.00
_cell.angle_beta   90.00
_cell.angle_gamma   90.00
#
_symmetry.space_group_name_H-M   'P 1'
#
loop_
_entity.id
_entity.type
_entity.pdbx_description
1 polymer ?
#
loop_
_entity_poly.entity_id
_entity_poly.type
_entity_poly.pdbx_seq_one_letter_code
_entity_poly.pdbx_strand_id
1 'polypeptide(L)'
;LARVRQENIIELADVIPTATPIYDMLKENFEEHIKENFKKFVRFNEFSNNEAAYQLKRYTTRYEGLNRVMFIVSEWAERNQLYAGKLQSHHICLILILYGTGLIAGSMNRGKPLLDKVDDDDDGGDVMDDDHQVELFLGFFEYLASRAFRKLPSLSFDDLGYTSVFLRGEWLPLREAAVKTYYNMVFNHRFDELKNDPYDDATYGAIVRECEPFVIELPDFADTDRAERRIVEKTGVEEVALRRIASRQTGRVTVSARGTVQSLRNLRELVTVKPLIKSAARDREISDQLCCLTYENIMK
;
A
#
# COMPACT_ATOMS: atom_id res chain seq x y z
N LEU A 1 -4.87 46.10 10.86
CA LEU A 1 -3.90 45.40 9.98
C LEU A 1 -3.74 43.91 10.34
N ALA A 2 -3.59 43.54 11.62
CA ALA A 2 -3.53 42.12 12.02
C ALA A 2 -4.87 41.34 11.88
N ARG A 3 -6.02 41.98 12.17
CA ARG A 3 -7.35 41.32 12.01
C ARG A 3 -7.76 41.07 10.55
N VAL A 4 -7.41 41.97 9.63
CA VAL A 4 -7.71 41.81 8.19
C VAL A 4 -6.91 40.67 7.56
N ARG A 5 -5.70 40.38 8.07
CA ARG A 5 -4.94 39.18 7.65
C ARG A 5 -5.55 37.89 8.18
N GLN A 6 -6.24 37.93 9.32
CA GLN A 6 -6.83 36.73 9.93
C GLN A 6 -8.16 36.37 9.25
N GLU A 7 -8.95 37.37 8.84
CA GLU A 7 -10.16 37.16 8.04
C GLU A 7 -9.82 36.67 6.62
N ASN A 8 -8.78 37.20 5.97
CA ASN A 8 -8.33 36.71 4.66
C ASN A 8 -7.74 35.28 4.69
N ILE A 9 -7.23 34.80 5.83
CA ILE A 9 -6.73 33.41 5.96
C ILE A 9 -7.90 32.43 6.09
N ILE A 10 -9.03 32.86 6.66
CA ILE A 10 -10.23 32.03 6.79
C ILE A 10 -10.97 31.94 5.44
N GLU A 11 -10.97 33.01 4.64
CA GLU A 11 -11.55 32.97 3.27
C GLU A 11 -10.65 32.27 2.23
N LEU A 12 -9.35 32.12 2.50
CA LEU A 12 -8.43 31.31 1.67
C LEU A 12 -8.45 29.81 1.99
N ALA A 13 -9.18 29.39 3.03
CA ALA A 13 -9.31 27.97 3.39
C ALA A 13 -10.29 27.20 2.49
N ASP A 14 -11.15 27.90 1.74
CA ASP A 14 -12.11 27.32 0.79
C ASP A 14 -11.58 27.23 -0.66
N VAL A 15 -10.29 27.49 -0.85
CA VAL A 15 -9.60 27.15 -2.10
C VAL A 15 -8.62 26.03 -1.77
N ILE A 16 -9.09 24.79 -1.86
CA ILE A 16 -8.21 23.61 -1.94
C ILE A 16 -7.17 23.96 -3.01
N PRO A 17 -5.87 24.03 -2.68
CA PRO A 17 -4.85 24.30 -3.69
C PRO A 17 -4.96 23.18 -4.71
N THR A 18 -5.43 23.57 -5.90
CA THR A 18 -5.25 22.92 -7.20
C THR A 18 -4.20 21.82 -7.15
N ALA A 19 -4.67 20.58 -7.32
CA ALA A 19 -3.93 19.36 -7.61
C ALA A 19 -2.66 19.12 -6.77
N THR A 20 -2.79 18.26 -5.75
CA THR A 20 -1.60 17.62 -5.18
C THR A 20 -0.92 16.81 -6.31
N PRO A 21 0.41 16.79 -6.48
CA PRO A 21 1.08 16.09 -7.60
C PRO A 21 0.66 14.62 -7.79
N ILE A 22 0.20 13.97 -6.71
CA ILE A 22 -0.37 12.63 -6.72
C ILE A 22 -1.71 12.54 -7.46
N TYR A 23 -2.54 13.59 -7.46
CA TYR A 23 -3.82 13.62 -8.16
C TYR A 23 -3.59 13.60 -9.67
N ASP A 24 -2.78 14.52 -10.18
CA ASP A 24 -2.48 14.59 -11.62
C ASP A 24 -1.87 13.28 -12.12
N MET A 25 -0.92 12.72 -11.37
CA MET A 25 -0.30 11.43 -11.67
C MET A 25 -1.32 10.28 -11.71
N LEU A 26 -2.31 10.25 -10.81
CA LEU A 26 -3.35 9.23 -10.82
C LEU A 26 -4.37 9.43 -11.95
N LYS A 27 -4.74 10.67 -12.27
CA LYS A 27 -5.63 10.99 -13.40
C LYS A 27 -5.02 10.49 -14.71
N GLU A 28 -3.74 10.80 -14.94
CA GLU A 28 -3.01 10.35 -16.13
C GLU A 28 -2.93 8.82 -16.19
N ASN A 29 -2.55 8.16 -15.09
CA ASN A 29 -2.48 6.70 -15.02
C ASN A 29 -3.84 6.03 -15.28
N PHE A 30 -4.94 6.58 -14.76
CA PHE A 30 -6.28 6.03 -14.98
C PHE A 30 -6.66 6.11 -16.46
N GLU A 31 -6.44 7.27 -17.07
CA GLU A 31 -6.78 7.51 -18.46
C GLU A 31 -5.94 6.62 -19.39
N GLU A 32 -4.63 6.57 -19.19
CA GLU A 32 -3.73 5.72 -19.98
C GLU A 32 -4.12 4.25 -19.86
N HIS A 33 -4.32 3.76 -18.62
CA HIS A 33 -4.63 2.36 -18.40
C HIS A 33 -5.98 1.95 -19.00
N ILE A 34 -7.01 2.78 -18.87
CA ILE A 34 -8.33 2.52 -19.47
C ILE A 34 -8.23 2.54 -21.00
N LYS A 35 -7.47 3.47 -21.57
CA LYS A 35 -7.26 3.56 -23.01
C LYS A 35 -6.56 2.33 -23.56
N GLU A 36 -5.48 1.88 -22.91
CA GLU A 36 -4.76 0.65 -23.28
C GLU A 36 -5.63 -0.60 -23.15
N ASN A 37 -6.51 -0.64 -22.15
CA ASN A 37 -7.34 -1.81 -21.82
C ASN A 37 -8.82 -1.60 -22.19
N PHE A 38 -9.11 -0.74 -23.18
CA PHE A 38 -10.48 -0.27 -23.46
C PHE A 38 -11.48 -1.41 -23.70
N LYS A 39 -11.08 -2.47 -24.41
CA LYS A 39 -11.95 -3.64 -24.64
C LYS A 39 -12.29 -4.38 -23.34
N LYS A 40 -11.33 -4.49 -22.42
CA LYS A 40 -11.53 -5.10 -21.09
C LYS A 40 -12.43 -4.21 -20.24
N PHE A 41 -12.22 -2.91 -20.27
CA PHE A 41 -13.06 -1.92 -19.60
C PHE A 41 -14.52 -1.96 -20.07
N VAL A 42 -14.77 -1.99 -21.38
CA VAL A 42 -16.14 -2.10 -21.93
C VAL A 42 -16.82 -3.38 -21.44
N ARG A 43 -16.12 -4.52 -21.50
CA ARG A 43 -16.66 -5.81 -21.01
C ARG A 43 -16.92 -5.79 -19.50
N PHE A 44 -16.06 -5.14 -18.73
CA PHE A 44 -16.24 -4.97 -17.29
C PHE A 44 -17.55 -4.23 -16.97
N ASN A 45 -17.86 -3.16 -17.73
CA ASN A 45 -19.05 -2.32 -17.54
C ASN A 45 -20.38 -3.01 -17.89
N GLU A 46 -20.36 -4.11 -18.65
CA GLU A 46 -21.59 -4.86 -18.94
C GLU A 46 -22.14 -5.54 -17.68
N PHE A 47 -21.26 -5.82 -16.69
CA PHE A 47 -21.53 -6.65 -15.52
C PHE A 47 -22.14 -8.02 -15.87
N SER A 48 -21.81 -8.54 -17.06
CA SER A 48 -22.30 -9.83 -17.58
C SER A 48 -21.92 -10.97 -16.62
N ASN A 49 -22.91 -11.74 -16.16
CA ASN A 49 -22.77 -12.87 -15.21
C ASN A 49 -22.21 -12.49 -13.83
N ASN A 50 -22.36 -11.25 -13.40
CA ASN A 50 -21.95 -10.80 -12.07
C ASN A 50 -23.09 -10.96 -11.06
N GLU A 51 -22.86 -11.69 -9.97
CA GLU A 51 -23.88 -11.92 -8.92
C GLU A 51 -24.39 -10.62 -8.28
N ALA A 52 -23.56 -9.58 -8.23
CA ALA A 52 -23.90 -8.27 -7.72
C ALA A 52 -24.19 -7.24 -8.84
N ALA A 53 -24.50 -7.70 -10.07
CA ALA A 53 -24.72 -6.83 -11.22
C ALA A 53 -25.79 -5.76 -10.96
N TYR A 54 -26.85 -6.10 -10.23
CA TYR A 54 -27.92 -5.17 -9.89
C TYR A 54 -27.41 -4.00 -9.04
N GLN A 55 -26.70 -4.32 -7.96
CA GLN A 55 -26.14 -3.35 -7.02
C GLN A 55 -25.08 -2.48 -7.70
N LEU A 56 -24.20 -3.09 -8.50
CA LEU A 56 -23.16 -2.36 -9.23
C LEU A 56 -23.77 -1.41 -10.26
N LYS A 57 -24.73 -1.88 -11.06
CA LYS A 57 -25.42 -1.06 -12.06
C LYS A 57 -26.10 0.14 -11.41
N ARG A 58 -26.84 -0.07 -10.32
CA ARG A 58 -27.52 1.01 -9.57
C ARG A 58 -26.55 2.15 -9.22
N TYR A 59 -25.40 1.84 -8.63
CA TYR A 59 -24.42 2.87 -8.25
C TYR A 59 -23.69 3.47 -9.46
N THR A 60 -23.35 2.69 -10.50
CA THR A 60 -22.70 3.24 -11.69
C THR A 60 -23.63 4.03 -12.62
N THR A 61 -24.94 3.82 -12.51
CA THR A 61 -25.95 4.66 -13.19
C THR A 61 -26.15 5.98 -12.44
N ARG A 62 -26.14 5.95 -11.09
CA ARG A 62 -26.17 7.17 -10.28
C ARG A 62 -24.91 8.01 -10.46
N TYR A 63 -23.73 7.38 -10.50
CA TYR A 63 -22.44 8.07 -10.55
C TYR A 63 -21.67 7.76 -11.84
N GLU A 64 -21.80 8.62 -12.84
CA GLU A 64 -21.04 8.51 -14.09
C GLU A 64 -19.55 8.72 -13.79
N GLY A 65 -18.72 7.73 -14.13
CA GLY A 65 -17.29 7.70 -13.80
C GLY A 65 -16.91 6.75 -12.66
N LEU A 66 -17.88 6.27 -11.86
CA LEU A 66 -17.59 5.29 -10.79
C LEU A 66 -17.06 3.96 -11.33
N ASN A 67 -17.55 3.56 -12.48
CA ASN A 67 -17.09 2.38 -13.20
C ASN A 67 -15.60 2.44 -13.57
N ARG A 68 -15.03 3.64 -13.81
CA ARG A 68 -13.58 3.82 -14.06
C ARG A 68 -12.79 3.43 -12.81
N VAL A 69 -13.16 3.96 -11.64
CA VAL A 69 -12.51 3.64 -10.36
C VAL A 69 -12.66 2.15 -10.02
N MET A 70 -13.86 1.60 -10.19
CA MET A 70 -14.12 0.17 -9.98
C MET A 70 -13.24 -0.72 -10.87
N PHE A 71 -13.10 -0.36 -12.15
CA PHE A 71 -12.26 -1.09 -13.08
C PHE A 71 -10.79 -1.08 -12.63
N ILE A 72 -10.24 0.09 -12.32
CA ILE A 72 -8.86 0.27 -11.86
C ILE A 72 -8.60 -0.54 -10.58
N VAL A 73 -9.48 -0.45 -9.59
CA VAL A 73 -9.37 -1.22 -8.34
C VAL A 73 -9.49 -2.73 -8.59
N SER A 74 -10.35 -3.13 -9.52
CA SER A 74 -10.50 -4.55 -9.89
C SER A 74 -9.26 -5.11 -10.57
N GLU A 75 -8.65 -4.36 -11.50
CA GLU A 75 -7.38 -4.74 -12.16
C GLU A 75 -6.24 -4.84 -11.15
N TRP A 76 -6.15 -3.87 -10.24
CA TRP A 76 -5.16 -3.89 -9.16
C TRP A 76 -5.27 -5.16 -8.30
N ALA A 77 -6.49 -5.55 -7.93
CA ALA A 77 -6.72 -6.76 -7.13
C ALA A 77 -6.42 -8.05 -7.89
N GLU A 78 -6.70 -8.09 -9.19
CA GLU A 78 -6.33 -9.22 -10.07
C GLU A 78 -4.80 -9.40 -10.11
N ARG A 79 -4.06 -8.30 -10.34
CA ARG A 79 -2.59 -8.31 -10.42
C ARG A 79 -1.92 -8.67 -9.10
N ASN A 80 -2.55 -8.35 -7.98
CA ASN A 80 -2.13 -8.78 -6.64
C ASN A 80 -2.61 -10.19 -6.28
N GLN A 81 -3.19 -10.94 -7.21
CA GLN A 81 -3.67 -12.32 -7.04
C GLN A 81 -4.71 -12.47 -5.93
N LEU A 82 -5.45 -11.40 -5.62
CA LEU A 82 -6.41 -11.40 -4.51
C LEU A 82 -7.65 -12.26 -4.80
N TYR A 83 -7.94 -12.53 -6.07
CA TYR A 83 -9.05 -13.37 -6.50
C TYR A 83 -8.76 -14.88 -6.47
N ALA A 84 -7.56 -15.29 -6.07
CA ALA A 84 -7.25 -16.71 -5.87
C ALA A 84 -7.97 -17.31 -4.65
N GLY A 85 -8.49 -16.46 -3.75
CA GLY A 85 -9.20 -16.85 -2.54
C GLY A 85 -10.72 -16.71 -2.67
N LYS A 86 -11.37 -16.25 -1.59
CA LYS A 86 -12.82 -16.02 -1.53
C LYS A 86 -13.26 -14.70 -2.16
N LEU A 87 -12.35 -13.74 -2.28
CA LEU A 87 -12.64 -12.45 -2.89
C LEU A 87 -12.88 -12.64 -4.39
N GLN A 88 -13.89 -11.95 -4.92
CA GLN A 88 -14.16 -11.91 -6.36
C GLN A 88 -14.19 -10.45 -6.81
N SER A 89 -14.11 -10.20 -8.12
CA SER A 89 -14.06 -8.86 -8.70
C SER A 89 -15.24 -7.96 -8.28
N HIS A 90 -16.43 -8.52 -8.15
CA HIS A 90 -17.59 -7.74 -7.69
C HIS A 90 -17.50 -7.37 -6.22
N HIS A 91 -16.91 -8.23 -5.37
CA HIS A 91 -16.76 -7.96 -3.95
C HIS A 91 -15.91 -6.71 -3.73
N ILE A 92 -14.79 -6.53 -4.45
CA ILE A 92 -13.96 -5.33 -4.25
C ILE A 92 -14.69 -4.04 -4.66
N CYS A 93 -15.53 -4.11 -5.71
CA CYS A 93 -16.37 -2.99 -6.12
C CYS A 93 -17.44 -2.67 -5.08
N LEU A 94 -18.04 -3.69 -4.44
CA LEU A 94 -18.98 -3.49 -3.35
C LEU A 94 -18.30 -2.90 -2.10
N ILE A 95 -17.07 -3.32 -1.77
CA ILE A 95 -16.31 -2.72 -0.66
C ILE A 95 -16.01 -1.24 -0.96
N LEU A 96 -15.69 -0.90 -2.21
CA LEU A 96 -15.51 0.50 -2.64
C LEU A 96 -16.79 1.32 -2.43
N ILE A 97 -17.96 0.78 -2.80
CA ILE A 97 -19.26 1.44 -2.57
C ILE A 97 -19.51 1.60 -1.06
N LEU A 98 -19.33 0.56 -0.26
CA LEU A 98 -19.51 0.62 1.20
C LEU A 98 -18.58 1.67 1.84
N TYR A 99 -17.35 1.79 1.34
CA TYR A 99 -16.42 2.84 1.75
C TYR A 99 -16.95 4.23 1.36
N GLY A 100 -17.26 4.45 0.08
CA GLY A 100 -17.67 5.76 -0.44
C GLY A 100 -18.97 6.27 0.20
N THR A 101 -19.90 5.36 0.50
CA THR A 101 -21.17 5.65 1.19
C THR A 101 -21.04 5.76 2.71
N GLY A 102 -19.89 5.40 3.27
CA GLY A 102 -19.68 5.39 4.71
C GLY A 102 -20.42 4.28 5.47
N LEU A 103 -20.93 3.27 4.76
CA LEU A 103 -21.70 2.16 5.33
C LEU A 103 -20.82 1.09 5.98
N ILE A 104 -19.50 1.13 5.78
CA ILE A 104 -18.56 0.25 6.48
C ILE A 104 -17.97 0.90 7.72
N ALA A 105 -17.86 0.14 8.81
CA ALA A 105 -17.38 0.65 10.09
C ALA A 105 -15.95 1.22 9.98
N GLY A 106 -15.81 2.50 10.36
CA GLY A 106 -14.51 3.18 10.41
C GLY A 106 -13.99 3.69 9.06
N SER A 107 -14.80 3.72 8.00
CA SER A 107 -14.46 4.40 6.74
C SER A 107 -14.48 5.93 6.81
N MET A 108 -15.17 6.49 7.81
CA MET A 108 -15.40 7.92 7.92
C MET A 108 -14.41 8.58 8.88
N ASN A 109 -13.35 9.17 8.34
CA ASN A 109 -12.59 10.25 9.01
C ASN A 109 -13.01 11.65 8.51
N ARG A 110 -14.03 11.72 7.65
CA ARG A 110 -14.48 12.93 6.94
C ARG A 110 -15.88 13.35 7.39
N GLY A 111 -16.21 14.63 7.20
CA GLY A 111 -17.50 15.21 7.61
C GLY A 111 -18.71 14.79 6.77
N LYS A 112 -18.50 14.28 5.54
CA LYS A 112 -19.54 13.80 4.63
C LYS A 112 -19.04 12.58 3.81
N PRO A 113 -19.91 11.60 3.48
CA PRO A 113 -19.59 10.54 2.52
C PRO A 113 -19.24 11.08 1.13
N LEU A 114 -18.49 10.29 0.35
CA LEU A 114 -18.14 10.60 -1.05
C LEU A 114 -19.23 10.16 -2.04
N LEU A 115 -20.04 9.18 -1.65
CA LEU A 115 -21.19 8.70 -2.40
C LEU A 115 -22.40 8.74 -1.46
N ASP A 116 -23.57 9.10 -1.98
CA ASP A 116 -24.81 8.92 -1.24
C ASP A 116 -25.29 7.47 -1.40
N LYS A 117 -26.04 7.00 -0.40
CA LYS A 117 -26.73 5.72 -0.52
C LYS A 117 -27.82 5.86 -1.57
N VAL A 118 -27.80 4.98 -2.56
CA VAL A 118 -28.76 4.99 -3.68
C VAL A 118 -29.90 4.04 -3.36
N ASP A 119 -31.12 4.57 -3.32
CA ASP A 119 -32.37 3.82 -3.21
C ASP A 119 -32.94 3.54 -4.62
N ASP A 120 -33.93 2.64 -4.72
CA ASP A 120 -34.40 2.13 -6.02
C ASP A 120 -35.18 3.16 -6.87
N ASP A 121 -35.62 4.27 -6.26
CA ASP A 121 -36.39 5.35 -6.90
C ASP A 121 -35.51 6.57 -7.31
N ASP A 122 -34.19 6.47 -7.17
CA ASP A 122 -33.27 7.61 -7.38
C ASP A 122 -32.90 7.77 -8.87
N ASP A 123 -33.61 8.66 -9.57
CA ASP A 123 -33.58 8.81 -11.04
C ASP A 123 -32.53 9.83 -11.55
N GLY A 124 -31.54 10.19 -10.72
CA GLY A 124 -30.51 11.19 -11.03
C GLY A 124 -29.17 10.59 -11.46
N GLY A 125 -28.56 11.10 -12.53
CA GLY A 125 -27.14 10.83 -12.85
C GLY A 125 -26.25 11.99 -12.43
N ASP A 126 -25.41 11.80 -11.43
CA ASP A 126 -24.34 12.72 -11.05
C ASP A 126 -23.07 12.37 -11.83
N VAL A 127 -22.47 13.36 -12.48
CA VAL A 127 -21.17 13.19 -13.13
C VAL A 127 -20.09 13.31 -12.07
N MET A 128 -19.36 12.22 -11.84
CA MET A 128 -18.21 12.21 -10.94
C MET A 128 -16.96 12.64 -11.71
N ASP A 129 -16.52 13.87 -11.50
CA ASP A 129 -15.32 14.39 -12.14
C ASP A 129 -14.04 13.61 -11.74
N ASP A 130 -12.94 13.89 -12.44
CA ASP A 130 -11.69 13.17 -12.23
C ASP A 130 -11.08 13.43 -10.84
N ASP A 131 -11.35 14.58 -10.22
CA ASP A 131 -10.88 14.87 -8.85
C ASP A 131 -11.62 14.01 -7.82
N HIS A 132 -12.94 13.89 -7.93
CA HIS A 132 -13.75 13.03 -7.08
C HIS A 132 -13.42 11.54 -7.29
N GLN A 133 -13.16 11.12 -8.54
CA GLN A 133 -12.69 9.75 -8.83
C GLN A 133 -11.38 9.43 -8.11
N VAL A 134 -10.40 10.33 -8.18
CA VAL A 134 -9.09 10.15 -7.53
C VAL A 134 -9.19 10.26 -6.02
N GLU A 135 -10.01 11.18 -5.50
CA GLU A 135 -10.27 11.33 -4.07
C GLU A 135 -10.89 10.05 -3.48
N LEU A 136 -11.87 9.46 -4.18
CA LEU A 136 -12.48 8.18 -3.82
C LEU A 136 -11.45 7.07 -3.82
N PHE A 137 -10.62 7.00 -4.85
CA PHE A 137 -9.58 5.98 -4.98
C PHE A 137 -8.53 6.07 -3.86
N LEU A 138 -7.95 7.26 -3.65
CA LEU A 138 -6.93 7.47 -2.61
C LEU A 138 -7.48 7.20 -1.22
N GLY A 139 -8.66 7.73 -0.92
CA GLY A 139 -9.33 7.51 0.35
C GLY A 139 -9.67 6.04 0.58
N PHE A 140 -10.06 5.32 -0.47
CA PHE A 140 -10.30 3.88 -0.40
C PHE A 140 -9.05 3.11 0.00
N PHE A 141 -7.91 3.38 -0.63
CA PHE A 141 -6.63 2.74 -0.28
C PHE A 141 -6.13 3.13 1.11
N GLU A 142 -6.30 4.39 1.51
CA GLU A 142 -6.02 4.83 2.88
C GLU A 142 -6.82 4.00 3.89
N TYR A 143 -8.12 3.84 3.62
CA TYR A 143 -9.00 3.07 4.48
C TYR A 143 -8.62 1.58 4.51
N LEU A 144 -8.36 0.95 3.36
CA LEU A 144 -7.91 -0.44 3.31
C LEU A 144 -6.60 -0.66 4.07
N ALA A 145 -5.68 0.31 4.04
CA ALA A 145 -4.41 0.25 4.77
C ALA A 145 -4.58 0.49 6.30
N SER A 146 -5.72 1.06 6.71
CA SER A 146 -5.97 1.53 8.06
C SER A 146 -6.05 0.41 9.12
N ARG A 147 -5.96 0.82 10.39
CA ARG A 147 -6.23 -0.05 11.54
C ARG A 147 -7.72 -0.37 11.69
N ALA A 148 -8.61 0.53 11.24
CA ALA A 148 -10.05 0.33 11.30
C ALA A 148 -10.46 -0.86 10.44
N PHE A 149 -10.05 -0.86 9.17
CA PHE A 149 -10.30 -1.97 8.25
C PHE A 149 -9.70 -3.30 8.74
N ARG A 150 -8.47 -3.27 9.29
CA ARG A 150 -7.83 -4.47 9.88
C ARG A 150 -8.69 -5.11 10.98
N LYS A 151 -9.35 -4.29 11.79
CA LYS A 151 -10.03 -4.69 13.02
C LYS A 151 -11.52 -4.94 12.85
N LEU A 152 -12.03 -4.91 11.61
CA LEU A 152 -13.42 -5.22 11.35
C LEU A 152 -13.79 -6.57 12.00
N PRO A 153 -14.95 -6.69 12.65
CA PRO A 153 -15.42 -7.99 13.13
C PRO A 153 -15.88 -8.87 11.96
N SER A 154 -16.52 -8.25 10.98
CA SER A 154 -17.04 -8.82 9.74
C SER A 154 -17.15 -7.72 8.69
N LEU A 155 -17.29 -8.13 7.44
CA LEU A 155 -17.57 -7.26 6.29
C LEU A 155 -18.82 -7.81 5.61
N SER A 156 -19.97 -7.17 5.85
CA SER A 156 -21.27 -7.53 5.25
C SER A 156 -21.62 -6.56 4.12
N PHE A 157 -22.31 -7.08 3.10
CA PHE A 157 -22.86 -6.30 1.99
C PHE A 157 -24.38 -6.12 2.07
N ASP A 158 -25.00 -6.49 3.19
CA ASP A 158 -26.45 -6.42 3.39
C ASP A 158 -27.00 -5.00 3.22
N ASP A 159 -26.26 -3.96 3.64
CA ASP A 159 -26.66 -2.56 3.48
C ASP A 159 -26.75 -2.11 2.01
N LEU A 160 -26.11 -2.85 1.10
CA LEU A 160 -26.24 -2.67 -0.35
C LEU A 160 -27.30 -3.58 -0.97
N GLY A 161 -27.93 -4.45 -0.18
CA GLY A 161 -28.88 -5.46 -0.64
C GLY A 161 -28.20 -6.64 -1.35
N TYR A 162 -26.95 -6.98 -1.01
CA TYR A 162 -26.25 -8.16 -1.55
C TYR A 162 -25.90 -9.14 -0.41
N THR A 163 -26.41 -10.37 -0.51
CA THR A 163 -26.29 -11.38 0.55
C THR A 163 -24.93 -12.09 0.50
N SER A 164 -23.89 -11.44 1.02
CA SER A 164 -22.56 -12.03 1.21
C SER A 164 -21.90 -11.41 2.43
N VAL A 165 -21.09 -12.20 3.14
CA VAL A 165 -20.38 -11.73 4.34
C VAL A 165 -19.01 -12.38 4.43
N PHE A 166 -18.00 -11.56 4.68
CA PHE A 166 -16.65 -12.01 4.97
C PHE A 166 -16.46 -12.02 6.49
N LEU A 167 -15.95 -13.13 7.00
CA LEU A 167 -15.81 -13.38 8.43
C LEU A 167 -14.36 -13.69 8.79
N ARG A 168 -14.00 -13.53 10.06
CA ARG A 168 -12.73 -14.02 10.63
C ARG A 168 -11.49 -13.55 9.85
N GLY A 169 -11.51 -12.32 9.33
CA GLY A 169 -10.36 -11.72 8.65
C GLY A 169 -10.15 -12.20 7.21
N GLU A 170 -11.16 -12.72 6.52
CA GLU A 170 -11.05 -13.10 5.10
C GLU A 170 -10.66 -11.94 4.17
N TRP A 171 -10.86 -10.68 4.60
CA TRP A 171 -10.43 -9.48 3.89
C TRP A 171 -8.97 -9.06 4.20
N LEU A 172 -8.26 -9.73 5.11
CA LEU A 172 -6.90 -9.35 5.48
C LEU A 172 -5.89 -9.38 4.32
N PRO A 173 -5.95 -10.31 3.35
CA PRO A 173 -5.09 -10.25 2.17
C PRO A 173 -5.25 -8.95 1.37
N LEU A 174 -6.49 -8.42 1.28
CA LEU A 174 -6.78 -7.14 0.63
C LEU A 174 -6.06 -5.99 1.34
N ARG A 175 -6.08 -5.98 2.69
CA ARG A 175 -5.33 -5.01 3.48
C ARG A 175 -3.82 -5.12 3.24
N GLU A 176 -3.27 -6.32 3.24
CA GLU A 176 -1.81 -6.52 3.11
C GLU A 176 -1.28 -6.00 1.79
N ALA A 177 -2.02 -6.20 0.70
CA ALA A 177 -1.73 -5.60 -0.59
C ALA A 177 -1.91 -4.07 -0.55
N ALA A 178 -3.03 -3.59 -0.02
CA ALA A 178 -3.35 -2.17 0.01
C ALA A 178 -2.37 -1.33 0.82
N VAL A 179 -1.80 -1.85 1.91
CA VAL A 179 -0.76 -1.16 2.68
C VAL A 179 0.43 -0.84 1.77
N LYS A 180 0.94 -1.81 1.00
CA LYS A 180 2.08 -1.56 0.11
C LYS A 180 1.74 -0.50 -0.94
N THR A 181 0.58 -0.62 -1.57
CA THR A 181 0.12 0.32 -2.61
C THR A 181 -0.12 1.72 -2.07
N TYR A 182 -0.81 1.86 -0.93
CA TYR A 182 -1.06 3.17 -0.32
C TYR A 182 0.23 3.89 0.07
N TYR A 183 1.18 3.20 0.70
CA TYR A 183 2.46 3.79 1.05
C TYR A 183 3.28 4.17 -0.21
N ASN A 184 3.23 3.37 -1.27
CA ASN A 184 3.86 3.74 -2.54
C ASN A 184 3.25 5.00 -3.15
N MET A 185 1.92 5.13 -3.12
CA MET A 185 1.24 6.31 -3.64
C MET A 185 1.60 7.57 -2.84
N VAL A 186 1.49 7.52 -1.51
CA VAL A 186 1.65 8.72 -0.66
C VAL A 186 3.11 9.13 -0.47
N PHE A 187 4.03 8.17 -0.28
CA PHE A 187 5.43 8.50 0.00
C PHE A 187 6.29 8.53 -1.25
N ASN A 188 6.02 7.64 -2.22
CA ASN A 188 6.84 7.54 -3.41
C ASN A 188 6.22 8.25 -4.63
N HIS A 189 4.99 8.78 -4.53
CA HIS A 189 4.25 9.38 -5.65
C HIS A 189 4.15 8.44 -6.86
N ARG A 190 3.95 7.15 -6.60
CA ARG A 190 3.91 6.10 -7.63
C ARG A 190 2.73 5.17 -7.46
N PHE A 191 2.18 4.78 -8.59
CA PHE A 191 1.20 3.71 -8.71
C PHE A 191 1.58 2.83 -9.91
N ASP A 192 2.56 1.96 -9.70
CA ASP A 192 3.14 1.11 -10.75
C ASP A 192 2.38 -0.21 -10.90
N GLU A 193 1.46 -0.49 -9.99
CA GLU A 193 0.76 -1.78 -9.87
C GLU A 193 -0.08 -2.14 -11.10
N LEU A 194 -0.41 -1.16 -11.96
CA LEU A 194 -1.14 -1.38 -13.21
C LEU A 194 -0.25 -1.50 -14.45
N LYS A 195 1.08 -1.32 -14.33
CA LYS A 195 2.02 -1.44 -15.46
C LYS A 195 2.21 -2.91 -15.83
N ASN A 196 2.19 -3.23 -17.13
CA ASN A 196 2.27 -4.61 -17.63
C ASN A 196 3.57 -5.33 -17.26
N ASP A 197 4.62 -4.58 -16.98
CA ASP A 197 5.84 -5.12 -16.42
C ASP A 197 6.34 -4.24 -15.25
N PRO A 198 6.08 -4.62 -14.00
CA PRO A 198 6.59 -3.90 -12.83
C PRO A 198 8.12 -4.00 -12.68
N TYR A 199 8.80 -4.80 -13.52
CA TYR A 199 10.25 -5.02 -13.51
C TYR A 199 10.96 -4.56 -14.80
N ASP A 200 10.25 -4.21 -15.89
CA ASP A 200 10.86 -3.72 -17.15
C ASP A 200 11.26 -2.25 -17.10
N ASP A 201 10.90 -1.56 -16.02
CA ASP A 201 11.52 -0.28 -15.76
C ASP A 201 12.92 -0.56 -15.20
N ALA A 202 13.95 -0.39 -16.04
CA ALA A 202 15.36 -0.34 -15.62
C ALA A 202 15.58 0.63 -14.44
N THR A 203 14.62 1.54 -14.22
CA THR A 203 14.52 2.44 -13.08
C THR A 203 14.07 1.75 -11.79
N TYR A 204 13.24 0.70 -11.78
CA TYR A 204 12.76 0.02 -10.56
C TYR A 204 13.90 -0.66 -9.77
N GLY A 205 14.86 -1.23 -10.50
CA GLY A 205 16.12 -1.75 -9.95
C GLY A 205 17.15 -0.67 -9.60
N ALA A 206 16.97 0.56 -10.09
CA ALA A 206 17.85 1.70 -9.85
C ALA A 206 17.30 2.72 -8.83
N ILE A 207 16.02 2.62 -8.45
CA ILE A 207 15.39 3.52 -7.48
C ILE A 207 15.90 3.21 -6.09
N VAL A 208 16.51 4.22 -5.51
CA VAL A 208 17.05 4.24 -4.15
C VAL A 208 15.91 4.37 -3.15
N ARG A 209 15.82 3.44 -2.20
CA ARG A 209 14.81 3.44 -1.13
C ARG A 209 15.47 3.27 0.22
N GLU A 210 14.87 3.83 1.27
CA GLU A 210 15.24 3.51 2.64
C GLU A 210 14.64 2.17 3.06
N CYS A 211 15.42 1.33 3.73
CA CYS A 211 14.92 0.08 4.31
C CYS A 211 14.37 0.31 5.72
N GLU A 212 13.35 -0.44 6.10
CA GLU A 212 12.92 -0.51 7.50
C GLU A 212 14.10 -0.95 8.38
N PRO A 213 14.45 -0.18 9.43
CA PRO A 213 15.57 -0.52 10.30
C PRO A 213 15.41 -1.90 10.93
N PHE A 214 16.48 -2.68 10.96
CA PHE A 214 16.48 -4.01 11.56
C PHE A 214 17.69 -4.21 12.47
N VAL A 215 17.64 -5.23 13.33
CA VAL A 215 18.68 -5.49 14.32
C VAL A 215 19.51 -6.70 13.91
N ILE A 216 20.83 -6.56 14.02
CA ILE A 216 21.81 -7.64 13.90
C ILE A 216 22.64 -7.73 15.18
N GLU A 217 23.38 -8.83 15.33
CA GLU A 217 24.35 -9.01 16.42
C GLU A 217 25.77 -8.92 15.87
N LEU A 218 26.57 -7.99 16.41
CA LEU A 218 27.99 -7.80 16.10
C LEU A 218 28.83 -7.82 17.38
N PRO A 219 30.07 -8.36 17.34
CA PRO A 219 30.91 -8.45 18.52
C PRO A 219 31.16 -7.08 19.15
N ASP A 220 31.41 -7.03 20.45
CA ASP A 220 31.65 -5.75 21.14
C ASP A 220 32.90 -5.02 20.61
N PHE A 221 33.88 -5.76 20.08
CA PHE A 221 35.08 -5.21 19.43
C PHE A 221 34.87 -4.81 17.96
N ALA A 222 33.67 -5.01 17.39
CA ALA A 222 33.42 -4.66 16.00
C ALA A 222 33.48 -3.14 15.79
N ASP A 223 34.28 -2.72 14.81
CA ASP A 223 34.38 -1.35 14.35
C ASP A 223 33.21 -1.08 13.39
N THR A 224 32.22 -0.30 13.86
CA THR A 224 31.00 -0.01 13.12
C THR A 224 31.29 0.83 11.87
N ASP A 225 32.19 1.81 11.96
CA ASP A 225 32.51 2.69 10.84
C ASP A 225 33.22 1.93 9.71
N ARG A 226 34.06 0.95 10.10
CA ARG A 226 34.71 0.06 9.13
C ARG A 226 33.73 -0.95 8.54
N ALA A 227 32.82 -1.48 9.35
CA ALA A 227 31.78 -2.40 8.90
C ALA A 227 30.81 -1.70 7.91
N GLU A 228 30.42 -0.45 8.15
CA GLU A 228 29.60 0.35 7.25
C GLU A 228 30.24 0.47 5.86
N ARG A 229 31.53 0.85 5.80
CA ARG A 229 32.26 0.96 4.51
C ARG A 229 32.29 -0.39 3.77
N ARG A 230 32.55 -1.48 4.49
CA ARG A 230 32.56 -2.82 3.89
C ARG A 230 31.20 -3.26 3.38
N ILE A 231 30.13 -2.90 4.10
CA ILE A 231 28.76 -3.17 3.68
C ILE A 231 28.46 -2.42 2.38
N VAL A 232 28.79 -1.13 2.29
CA VAL A 232 28.62 -0.32 1.08
C VAL A 232 29.37 -0.97 -0.10
N GLU A 233 30.65 -1.30 0.08
CA GLU A 233 31.48 -1.92 -0.96
C GLU A 233 30.91 -3.25 -1.49
N LYS A 234 30.34 -4.08 -0.62
CA LYS A 234 29.87 -5.43 -0.99
C LYS A 234 28.45 -5.49 -1.51
N THR A 235 27.60 -4.59 -1.05
CA THR A 235 26.16 -4.66 -1.32
C THR A 235 25.72 -3.64 -2.34
N GLY A 236 26.50 -2.56 -2.52
CA GLY A 236 26.15 -1.45 -3.41
C GLY A 236 25.03 -0.56 -2.86
N VAL A 237 24.77 -0.60 -1.55
CA VAL A 237 23.86 0.36 -0.91
C VAL A 237 24.49 1.76 -0.95
N GLU A 238 23.66 2.80 -1.12
CA GLU A 238 24.16 4.19 -1.16
C GLU A 238 24.60 4.66 0.21
N GLU A 239 23.81 4.33 1.24
CA GLU A 239 24.08 4.72 2.61
C GLU A 239 23.74 3.59 3.56
N VAL A 240 24.53 3.46 4.63
CA VAL A 240 24.25 2.54 5.73
C VAL A 240 24.73 3.18 7.04
N ALA A 241 23.95 2.99 8.09
CA ALA A 241 24.27 3.43 9.44
C ALA A 241 24.07 2.27 10.42
N LEU A 242 25.10 2.00 11.21
CA LEU A 242 25.14 1.00 12.26
C LEU A 242 25.15 1.69 13.63
N ARG A 243 24.07 1.51 14.40
CA ARG A 243 23.95 2.10 15.75
C ARG A 243 23.89 1.02 16.81
N ARG A 244 24.85 1.01 17.74
CA ARG A 244 24.81 0.10 18.89
C ARG A 244 23.64 0.46 19.81
N ILE A 245 22.85 -0.54 20.19
CA ILE A 245 21.76 -0.37 21.14
C ILE A 245 22.31 -0.57 22.55
N ALA A 246 22.15 0.42 23.42
CA ALA A 246 22.42 0.25 24.84
C ALA A 246 21.35 -0.67 25.47
N SER A 247 21.66 -1.96 25.62
CA SER A 247 20.78 -2.99 26.19
C SER A 247 21.54 -3.87 27.19
N ARG A 248 20.80 -4.58 28.05
CA ARG A 248 21.35 -5.65 28.93
C ARG A 248 21.93 -6.83 28.15
N GLN A 249 21.57 -6.97 26.87
CA GLN A 249 22.15 -7.92 25.94
C GLN A 249 23.21 -7.19 25.10
N THR A 250 24.47 -7.60 25.24
CA THR A 250 25.63 -7.04 24.53
C THR A 250 25.57 -7.39 23.04
N GLY A 251 26.25 -6.60 22.19
CA GLY A 251 26.40 -6.89 20.76
C GLY A 251 25.24 -6.51 19.80
N ARG A 252 24.11 -5.96 20.25
CA ARG A 252 23.00 -5.59 19.33
C ARG A 252 23.25 -4.28 18.59
N VAL A 253 23.07 -4.31 17.27
CA VAL A 253 23.29 -3.17 16.37
C VAL A 253 22.08 -2.98 15.46
N THR A 254 21.51 -1.78 15.45
CA THR A 254 20.49 -1.38 14.48
C THR A 254 21.17 -1.02 13.17
N VAL A 255 20.68 -1.60 12.08
CA VAL A 255 21.06 -1.31 10.70
C VAL A 255 19.97 -0.46 10.08
N SER A 256 20.32 0.73 9.59
CA SER A 256 19.48 1.54 8.72
C SER A 256 20.23 1.72 7.40
N ALA A 257 19.58 1.53 6.26
CA ALA A 257 20.26 1.61 4.97
C ALA A 257 19.36 2.20 3.89
N ARG A 258 19.99 2.79 2.88
CA ARG A 258 19.34 3.37 1.71
C ARG A 258 20.02 2.83 0.45
N GLY A 259 19.23 2.33 -0.49
CA GLY A 259 19.76 1.70 -1.70
C GLY A 259 18.68 1.13 -2.60
N THR A 260 19.09 0.60 -3.74
CA THR A 260 18.20 -0.12 -4.65
C THR A 260 17.65 -1.40 -4.03
N VAL A 261 16.54 -1.93 -4.56
CA VAL A 261 15.98 -3.21 -4.11
C VAL A 261 17.02 -4.34 -4.13
N GLN A 262 17.85 -4.38 -5.18
CA GLN A 262 18.90 -5.39 -5.30
C GLN A 262 19.99 -5.21 -4.23
N SER A 263 20.43 -3.97 -3.99
CA SER A 263 21.46 -3.69 -2.98
C SER A 263 20.98 -4.00 -1.56
N LEU A 264 19.73 -3.69 -1.23
CA LEU A 264 19.12 -3.98 0.07
C LEU A 264 18.89 -5.49 0.28
N ARG A 265 18.60 -6.24 -0.79
CA ARG A 265 18.56 -7.70 -0.74
C ARG A 265 19.94 -8.29 -0.47
N ASN A 266 20.96 -7.81 -1.19
CA ASN A 266 22.36 -8.22 -0.95
C ASN A 266 22.79 -7.91 0.49
N LEU A 267 22.37 -6.77 1.05
CA LEU A 267 22.59 -6.43 2.45
C LEU A 267 21.97 -7.46 3.40
N ARG A 268 20.70 -7.84 3.18
CA ARG A 268 20.04 -8.86 4.01
C ARG A 268 20.75 -10.20 3.92
N GLU A 269 21.19 -10.60 2.73
CA GLU A 269 21.91 -11.85 2.54
C GLU A 269 23.30 -11.83 3.21
N LEU A 270 24.02 -10.70 3.12
CA LEU A 270 25.35 -10.52 3.72
C LEU A 270 25.33 -10.68 5.26
N VAL A 271 24.33 -10.09 5.91
CA VAL A 271 24.23 -10.04 7.38
C VAL A 271 23.43 -11.21 7.97
N THR A 272 22.90 -12.12 7.15
CA THR A 272 22.17 -13.30 7.61
C THR A 272 23.09 -14.51 7.65
N VAL A 273 23.48 -14.93 8.85
CA VAL A 273 24.20 -16.20 9.04
C VAL A 273 23.18 -17.30 9.35
N LYS A 274 23.14 -18.34 8.51
CA LYS A 274 22.31 -19.53 8.78
C LYS A 274 23.03 -20.44 9.77
N PRO A 275 22.44 -20.79 10.92
CA PRO A 275 23.06 -21.72 11.86
C PRO A 275 23.15 -23.11 11.22
N LEU A 276 24.35 -23.70 11.24
CA LEU A 276 24.53 -25.12 10.93
C LEU A 276 24.03 -25.92 12.13
N ILE A 277 22.77 -26.36 12.09
CA ILE A 277 22.15 -27.16 13.16
C ILE A 277 22.75 -28.57 13.15
N LYS A 278 23.97 -28.73 13.66
CA LYS A 278 24.58 -30.03 14.02
C LYS A 278 25.61 -29.83 15.14
N SER A 279 25.18 -29.39 16.31
CA SER A 279 25.97 -29.56 17.54
C SER A 279 25.13 -29.25 18.77
N ALA A 280 25.17 -30.14 19.75
CA ALA A 280 24.60 -29.95 21.09
C ALA A 280 25.48 -28.98 21.92
N ALA A 281 25.70 -27.77 21.41
CA ALA A 281 26.40 -26.70 22.11
C ALA A 281 25.40 -25.81 22.86
N ARG A 282 25.82 -25.23 23.99
CA ARG A 282 24.99 -24.36 24.83
C ARG A 282 24.59 -23.12 24.04
N ASP A 283 23.31 -22.71 24.14
CA ASP A 283 22.70 -21.62 23.36
C ASP A 283 23.51 -20.31 23.29
N ARG A 284 24.30 -19.98 24.33
CA ARG A 284 25.15 -18.78 24.35
C ARG A 284 26.38 -18.87 23.44
N GLU A 285 27.05 -20.02 23.40
CA GLU A 285 28.25 -20.20 22.56
C GLU A 285 27.89 -20.17 21.08
N ILE A 286 26.70 -20.66 20.72
CA ILE A 286 26.18 -20.59 19.35
C ILE A 286 25.88 -19.13 18.98
N SER A 287 25.27 -18.35 19.88
CA SER A 287 24.98 -16.92 19.64
C SER A 287 26.27 -16.12 19.43
N ASP A 288 27.27 -16.31 20.29
CA ASP A 288 28.56 -15.61 20.18
C ASP A 288 29.29 -15.99 18.89
N GLN A 289 29.22 -17.26 18.46
CA GLN A 289 29.78 -17.71 17.19
C GLN A 289 29.04 -17.10 15.99
N LEU A 290 27.70 -17.05 16.01
CA LEU A 290 26.91 -16.42 14.93
C LEU A 290 27.21 -14.93 14.80
N CYS A 291 27.38 -14.25 15.93
CA CYS A 291 27.76 -12.86 16.02
C CYS A 291 29.13 -12.60 15.37
N CYS A 292 30.14 -13.42 15.70
CA CYS A 292 31.47 -13.36 15.07
C CYS A 292 31.42 -13.68 13.58
N LEU A 293 30.66 -14.71 13.16
CA LEU A 293 30.49 -15.07 11.75
C LEU A 293 29.83 -13.97 10.93
N THR A 294 28.86 -13.26 11.52
CA THR A 294 28.20 -12.11 10.86
C THR A 294 29.22 -11.00 10.60
N TYR A 295 30.05 -10.68 11.60
CA TYR A 295 31.13 -9.70 11.44
C TYR A 295 32.20 -10.16 10.44
N GLU A 296 32.61 -11.44 10.47
CA GLU A 296 33.54 -11.99 9.49
C GLU A 296 32.98 -11.91 8.05
N ASN A 297 31.70 -12.23 7.85
CA ASN A 297 31.06 -12.13 6.54
C ASN A 297 31.05 -10.68 6.02
N ILE A 298 30.85 -9.71 6.91
CA ILE A 298 30.97 -8.28 6.55
C ILE A 298 32.43 -7.94 6.20
N MET A 299 33.42 -8.48 6.92
CA MET A 299 34.82 -8.08 6.80
C MET A 299 35.62 -8.76 5.67
N LYS A 300 35.27 -9.99 5.28
CA LYS A 300 35.95 -10.80 4.24
C LYS A 300 35.68 -10.33 2.82
#